data_AF-A0A0F9BE48-F1
#
_entry.id   AF-A0A0F9BE48-F1
#
_cell.length_a   1.000
_cell.length_b   1.000
_cell.length_c   1.000
_cell.angle_alpha   90.00
_cell.angle_beta   90.00
_cell.angle_gamma   90.00
#
_symmetry.space_group_name_H-M   'P 1'
#
loop_
_entity.id
_entity.type
_entity.pdbx_description
1 polymer ?
#
loop_
_entity_poly.entity_id
_entity_poly.type
_entity_poly.pdbx_seq_one_letter_code
_entity_poly.pdbx_strand_id
1 'polypeptide(L)'
;VYSEGCMTIQVKNYKVLRGLMSVPFHPTLIALTMWITIRHSQTVFTSAYREGDKGVHGQNPCRGLDIRSKVFHDPRKIVNDINTHWLYDPGREQFRCAKLHDAGKGKHIHLQVHDKTRYLGGFCNKENKKDEK
;
A
#
# COMPACT_ATOMS: atom_id res chain seq x y z
N VAL A 1 19.68 1.61 23.98
CA VAL A 1 18.75 2.74 23.82
C VAL A 1 18.28 2.75 22.38
N TYR A 2 17.12 2.15 22.08
CA TYR A 2 16.42 2.39 20.82
C TYR A 2 15.11 3.08 21.19
N SER A 3 15.15 4.41 21.19
CA SER A 3 14.04 5.31 21.44
C SER A 3 13.36 5.67 20.12
N GLU A 4 12.03 5.69 20.13
CA GLU A 4 11.12 6.12 19.06
C GLU A 4 11.22 5.38 17.70
N GLY A 5 10.08 4.87 17.23
CA GLY A 5 10.00 3.89 16.15
C GLY A 5 10.62 4.35 14.83
N CYS A 6 11.82 3.85 14.53
CA CYS A 6 12.51 4.09 13.26
C CYS A 6 11.63 3.67 12.08
N MET A 7 11.27 4.65 11.24
CA MET A 7 10.59 4.39 9.98
C MET A 7 11.44 3.46 9.14
N THR A 8 10.91 2.29 8.78
CA THR A 8 11.65 1.30 8.00
C THR A 8 10.91 0.94 6.71
N ILE A 9 11.55 1.27 5.59
CA ILE A 9 11.17 0.78 4.27
C ILE A 9 12.17 -0.30 3.89
N GLN A 10 11.67 -1.50 3.61
CA GLN A 10 12.51 -2.63 3.23
C GLN A 10 11.98 -3.29 1.96
N VAL A 11 12.88 -3.96 1.24
CA VAL A 11 12.55 -4.76 0.06
C VAL A 11 12.96 -6.19 0.32
N LYS A 12 12.03 -7.15 0.15
CA LYS A 12 12.21 -8.55 0.53
C LYS A 12 13.48 -9.19 -0.05
N ASN A 13 13.79 -8.90 -1.31
CA ASN A 13 14.99 -9.41 -2.01
C ASN A 13 15.22 -8.65 -3.33
N TYR A 14 16.33 -8.95 -4.01
CA TYR A 14 16.72 -8.31 -5.26
C TYR A 14 15.69 -8.48 -6.40
N LYS A 15 14.89 -9.56 -6.41
CA LYS A 15 13.86 -9.76 -7.45
C LYS A 15 12.73 -8.74 -7.30
N VAL A 16 12.33 -8.46 -6.06
CA VAL A 16 11.35 -7.41 -5.77
C VAL A 16 11.93 -6.04 -6.08
N LEU A 17 13.19 -5.79 -5.72
CA LEU A 17 13.86 -4.52 -6.06
C LEU A 17 13.89 -4.29 -7.56
N ARG A 18 14.28 -5.30 -8.35
CA ARG A 18 14.24 -5.24 -9.81
C ARG A 18 12.83 -4.89 -10.30
N GLY A 19 11.80 -5.57 -9.80
CA GLY A 19 10.41 -5.28 -10.17
C GLY A 19 9.92 -3.87 -9.78
N LEU A 20 10.47 -3.26 -8.74
CA LEU A 20 10.20 -1.85 -8.39
C LEU A 20 10.85 -0.87 -9.38
N MET A 21 11.92 -1.29 -10.07
CA MET A 21 12.70 -0.45 -10.98
C MET A 21 12.45 -0.73 -12.47
N SER A 22 11.73 -1.82 -12.80
CA SER A 22 11.59 -2.28 -14.19
C SER A 22 10.68 -1.41 -15.06
N VAL A 23 9.61 -0.85 -14.50
CA VAL A 23 8.60 -0.07 -15.24
C VAL A 23 8.08 1.09 -14.38
N PRO A 24 7.51 2.14 -14.99
CA PRO A 24 6.79 3.17 -14.25
C PRO A 24 5.64 2.58 -13.44
N PHE A 25 5.40 3.14 -12.26
CA PHE A 25 4.23 2.83 -11.44
C PHE A 25 3.14 3.85 -11.73
N HIS A 26 1.88 3.43 -11.67
CA HIS A 26 0.76 4.35 -11.86
C HIS A 26 0.82 5.46 -10.80
N PRO A 27 0.62 6.74 -11.15
CA PRO A 27 0.74 7.85 -10.19
C PRO A 27 -0.09 7.65 -8.92
N THR A 28 -1.32 7.14 -9.05
CA THR A 28 -2.18 6.82 -7.89
C THR A 28 -1.64 5.69 -7.01
N LEU A 29 -0.94 4.71 -7.60
CA LEU A 29 -0.29 3.65 -6.81
C LEU A 29 0.90 4.22 -6.03
N ILE A 30 1.68 5.11 -6.64
CA ILE A 30 2.76 5.84 -5.96
C ILE A 30 2.19 6.63 -4.77
N ALA A 31 1.14 7.43 -5.01
CA ALA A 31 0.51 8.22 -3.96
C ALA A 31 -0.05 7.36 -2.81
N LEU A 32 -0.74 6.26 -3.13
CA LEU A 32 -1.24 5.31 -2.13
C LEU A 32 -0.08 4.65 -1.35
N THR A 33 1.00 4.28 -2.03
CA THR A 33 2.18 3.65 -1.41
C THR A 33 2.88 4.62 -0.46
N MET A 34 3.06 5.88 -0.87
CA MET A 34 3.60 6.92 0.02
C MET A 34 2.70 7.14 1.22
N TRP A 35 1.38 7.21 1.00
CA TRP A 35 0.40 7.40 2.06
C TRP A 35 0.50 6.31 3.14
N ILE A 36 0.55 5.03 2.75
CA ILE A 36 0.62 3.94 3.73
C ILE A 36 1.98 3.93 4.46
N THR A 37 3.07 4.20 3.76
CA THR A 37 4.42 4.18 4.34
C THR A 37 4.63 5.32 5.33
N ILE A 38 4.13 6.52 5.03
CA ILE A 38 4.19 7.67 5.96
C ILE A 38 3.29 7.42 7.17
N ARG A 39 2.08 6.88 6.97
CA ARG A 39 1.08 6.78 8.04
C ARG A 39 1.33 5.67 9.05
N HIS A 40 1.96 4.56 8.64
CA HIS A 40 2.16 3.40 9.51
C HIS A 40 3.63 3.08 9.79
N SER A 41 4.56 3.91 9.31
CA SER A 41 5.98 3.92 9.66
C SER A 41 6.76 2.60 9.46
N GLN A 42 6.16 1.59 8.82
CA GLN A 42 6.81 0.32 8.48
C GLN A 42 6.24 -0.20 7.18
N THR A 43 7.09 -0.53 6.21
CA THR A 43 6.66 -1.13 4.94
C THR A 43 7.72 -2.07 4.41
N VAL A 44 7.34 -3.32 4.14
CA VAL A 44 8.21 -4.31 3.52
C VAL A 44 7.59 -4.76 2.20
N PHE A 45 8.17 -4.32 1.09
CA PHE A 45 7.75 -4.69 -0.25
C PHE A 45 8.09 -6.14 -0.55
N THR A 46 7.10 -6.92 -1.00
CA THR A 46 7.25 -8.36 -1.24
C THR A 46 6.88 -8.84 -2.63
N SER A 47 6.23 -7.99 -3.42
CA SER A 47 5.99 -8.15 -4.86
C SER A 47 5.80 -6.77 -5.49
N ALA A 48 6.17 -6.65 -6.76
CA ALA A 48 6.13 -5.43 -7.56
C ALA A 48 5.72 -5.81 -8.99
N TYR A 49 6.29 -5.18 -10.03
CA TYR A 49 6.02 -5.58 -11.41
C TYR A 49 6.38 -7.05 -11.68
N ARG A 50 5.53 -7.74 -12.43
CA ARG A 50 5.69 -9.13 -12.86
C ARG A 50 5.46 -9.22 -14.36
N GLU A 51 6.54 -9.39 -15.12
CA GLU A 51 6.46 -9.54 -16.58
C GLU A 51 5.57 -10.72 -16.97
N GLY A 52 4.69 -10.49 -17.96
CA GLY A 52 3.74 -11.49 -18.46
C GLY A 52 2.53 -11.79 -17.57
N ASP A 53 2.41 -11.14 -16.40
CA ASP A 53 1.24 -11.28 -15.54
C ASP A 53 0.01 -10.59 -16.16
N LYS A 54 -1.12 -11.30 -16.21
CA LYS A 54 -2.39 -10.78 -16.76
C LYS A 54 -3.12 -9.82 -15.80
N GLY A 55 -2.71 -9.78 -14.54
CA GLY A 55 -3.26 -8.94 -13.49
C GLY A 55 -2.59 -7.57 -13.36
N VAL A 56 -2.91 -6.86 -12.27
CA VAL A 56 -2.42 -5.50 -12.01
C VAL A 56 -0.89 -5.38 -11.87
N HIS A 57 -0.20 -6.47 -11.54
CA HIS A 57 1.26 -6.51 -11.44
C HIS A 57 1.97 -6.54 -12.79
N GLY A 58 1.32 -6.98 -13.87
CA GLY A 58 1.95 -7.06 -15.20
C GLY A 58 1.59 -5.91 -16.14
N GLN A 59 0.87 -4.91 -15.63
CA GLN A 59 0.52 -3.71 -16.41
C GLN A 59 1.71 -2.74 -16.51
N ASN A 60 1.74 -1.95 -17.59
CA ASN A 60 2.65 -0.84 -17.77
C ASN A 60 1.82 0.44 -18.07
N PRO A 61 1.68 1.38 -17.11
CA PRO A 61 2.35 1.41 -15.81
C PRO A 61 1.85 0.34 -14.83
N CYS A 62 2.70 -0.08 -13.90
CA CYS A 62 2.36 -1.09 -12.88
C CYS A 62 1.26 -0.55 -11.96
N ARG A 63 0.24 -1.39 -11.70
CA ARG A 63 -0.94 -1.04 -10.89
C ARG A 63 -1.12 -1.91 -9.65
N GLY A 64 -0.20 -2.84 -9.40
CA GLY A 64 -0.23 -3.77 -8.28
C GLY A 64 1.06 -3.79 -7.48
N LEU A 65 0.95 -3.89 -6.16
CA LEU A 65 2.11 -3.98 -5.27
C LEU A 65 1.73 -4.74 -3.99
N ASP A 66 2.61 -5.62 -3.50
CA ASP A 66 2.33 -6.41 -2.28
C ASP A 66 3.24 -5.99 -1.14
N ILE A 67 2.66 -5.72 0.03
CA ILE A 67 3.40 -5.44 1.26
C ILE A 67 3.22 -6.54 2.30
N ARG A 68 4.25 -6.77 3.12
CA ARG A 68 4.22 -7.77 4.18
C ARG A 68 3.15 -7.42 5.22
N SER A 69 2.25 -8.35 5.54
CA SER A 69 1.24 -8.14 6.58
C SER A 69 1.82 -8.19 8.00
N LYS A 70 2.76 -9.10 8.26
CA LYS A 70 3.30 -9.38 9.61
C LYS A 70 4.11 -8.24 10.25
N VAL A 71 4.40 -7.16 9.53
CA VAL A 71 5.03 -5.97 10.13
C VAL A 71 4.01 -5.09 10.84
N PHE A 72 2.72 -5.27 10.55
CA PHE A 72 1.64 -4.59 11.23
C PHE A 72 1.10 -5.48 12.35
N HIS A 73 0.86 -4.89 13.53
CA HIS A 73 0.21 -5.57 14.64
C HIS A 73 -1.19 -6.08 14.26
N ASP A 74 -1.97 -5.25 13.57
CA ASP A 74 -3.28 -5.60 13.03
C ASP A 74 -3.35 -5.26 11.52
N PRO A 75 -2.99 -6.20 10.62
CA PRO A 75 -3.01 -5.96 9.19
C PRO A 75 -4.42 -5.76 8.63
N ARG A 76 -5.49 -6.24 9.31
CA ARG A 76 -6.87 -6.00 8.86
C ARG A 76 -7.24 -4.54 9.08
N LYS A 77 -6.85 -3.94 10.20
CA LYS A 77 -7.03 -2.51 10.45
C LYS A 77 -6.33 -1.66 9.38
N ILE A 78 -5.15 -2.07 8.92
CA ILE A 78 -4.46 -1.39 7.82
C ILE A 78 -5.25 -1.45 6.51
N VAL A 79 -5.76 -2.63 6.14
CA VAL A 79 -6.59 -2.79 4.94
C VAL A 79 -7.86 -1.95 5.02
N ASN A 80 -8.50 -1.91 6.19
CA ASN A 80 -9.67 -1.08 6.41
C ASN A 80 -9.34 0.41 6.29
N ASP A 81 -8.24 0.86 6.92
CA ASP A 81 -7.80 2.26 6.87
C ASP A 81 -7.47 2.71 5.43
N ILE A 82 -6.81 1.86 4.63
CA ILE A 82 -6.60 2.17 3.20
C ILE A 82 -7.95 2.31 2.49
N ASN A 83 -8.85 1.33 2.63
CA ASN A 83 -10.10 1.31 1.88
C ASN A 83 -11.15 2.33 2.35
N THR A 84 -11.01 2.91 3.54
CA THR A 84 -11.84 4.05 3.97
C THR A 84 -11.34 5.38 3.41
N HIS A 85 -10.04 5.48 3.09
CA HIS A 85 -9.42 6.69 2.55
C HIS A 85 -9.20 6.66 1.04
N TRP A 86 -9.27 5.48 0.41
CA TRP A 86 -9.04 5.28 -1.01
C TRP A 86 -10.15 4.43 -1.63
N LEU A 87 -10.80 4.98 -2.66
CA LEU A 87 -11.83 4.31 -3.44
C LEU A 87 -11.26 3.79 -4.75
N TYR A 88 -11.41 2.51 -5.05
CA TYR A 88 -10.80 1.86 -6.22
C TYR A 88 -11.36 2.33 -7.57
N ASP A 89 -12.62 2.06 -7.88
CA ASP A 89 -13.33 2.58 -9.04
C ASP A 89 -14.81 2.62 -8.65
N PRO A 90 -15.47 3.79 -8.64
CA PRO A 90 -16.88 3.89 -8.31
C PRO A 90 -17.78 2.99 -9.16
N GLY A 91 -17.39 2.70 -10.40
CA GLY A 91 -18.14 1.79 -11.29
C GLY A 91 -17.85 0.30 -11.06
N ARG A 92 -16.99 -0.04 -10.10
CA ARG A 92 -16.60 -1.43 -9.80
C ARG A 92 -16.56 -1.67 -8.29
N GLU A 93 -17.72 -1.55 -7.65
CA GLU A 93 -17.90 -1.58 -6.19
C GLU A 93 -17.43 -2.87 -5.51
N GLN A 94 -17.25 -3.97 -6.24
CA GLN A 94 -16.69 -5.22 -5.71
C GLN A 94 -15.17 -5.18 -5.52
N PHE A 95 -14.49 -4.18 -6.10
CA PHE A 95 -13.05 -4.02 -5.97
C PHE A 95 -12.68 -3.06 -4.83
N ARG A 96 -11.46 -3.25 -4.32
CA ARG A 96 -10.90 -2.54 -3.16
C ARG A 96 -9.46 -2.18 -3.49
N CYS A 97 -8.96 -1.08 -2.94
CA CYS A 97 -7.57 -0.65 -3.11
C CYS A 97 -6.60 -1.54 -2.34
N ALA A 98 -7.02 -2.08 -1.19
CA ALA A 98 -6.24 -3.03 -0.41
C ALA A 98 -7.01 -4.32 -0.15
N LYS A 99 -6.32 -5.46 -0.22
CA LYS A 99 -6.85 -6.78 0.12
C LYS A 99 -5.85 -7.53 0.99
N LEU A 100 -6.29 -8.10 2.10
CA LEU A 100 -5.49 -9.04 2.88
C LEU A 100 -5.80 -10.45 2.41
N HIS A 101 -4.86 -11.12 1.77
CA HIS A 101 -5.05 -12.51 1.32
C HIS A 101 -3.77 -13.34 1.39
N ASP A 102 -3.91 -14.65 1.26
CA ASP A 102 -2.79 -15.59 1.17
C ASP A 102 -2.75 -16.21 -0.23
N ALA A 103 -1.64 -16.02 -0.93
CA ALA A 103 -1.40 -16.60 -2.25
C ALA A 103 -0.54 -17.88 -2.17
N GLY A 104 -0.57 -18.58 -1.03
CA GLY A 104 0.18 -19.82 -0.76
C GLY A 104 1.59 -19.60 -0.22
N LYS A 105 1.95 -18.36 0.17
CA LYS A 105 3.28 -17.99 0.70
C LYS A 105 3.18 -17.09 1.94
N GLY A 106 2.05 -17.20 2.63
CA GLY A 106 1.69 -16.38 3.78
C GLY A 106 0.92 -15.13 3.39
N LYS A 107 0.15 -14.63 4.35
CA LYS A 107 -0.69 -13.45 4.21
C LYS A 107 0.12 -12.20 3.84
N HIS A 108 -0.38 -11.42 2.90
CA HIS A 108 0.15 -10.11 2.55
C HIS A 108 -1.00 -9.15 2.24
N ILE A 109 -0.70 -7.85 2.28
CA ILE A 109 -1.63 -6.83 1.85
C ILE A 109 -1.30 -6.53 0.39
N HIS A 110 -2.22 -6.88 -0.49
CA HIS A 110 -2.18 -6.56 -1.91
C HIS A 110 -2.77 -5.18 -2.12
N LEU A 111 -1.99 -4.27 -2.70
CA LEU A 111 -2.38 -2.93 -3.11
C LEU A 111 -2.65 -2.94 -4.61
N GLN A 112 -3.77 -2.33 -5.01
CA GLN A 112 -4.17 -2.20 -6.42
C GLN A 112 -4.85 -0.87 -6.69
N VAL A 113 -4.65 -0.33 -7.88
CA VAL A 113 -5.32 0.91 -8.34
C VAL A 113 -5.89 0.78 -9.75
N HIS A 114 -6.75 1.72 -10.09
CA HIS A 114 -7.36 1.94 -11.40
C HIS A 114 -7.25 3.42 -11.79
N ASP A 115 -7.49 3.77 -13.05
CA ASP A 115 -7.50 5.18 -13.51
C ASP A 115 -8.54 6.03 -12.78
N LYS A 116 -9.63 5.38 -12.32
CA LYS A 116 -10.70 6.00 -11.55
C LYS A 116 -10.51 5.93 -10.04
N THR A 117 -9.34 5.48 -9.56
CA THR A 117 -9.05 5.46 -8.11
C THR A 117 -8.93 6.87 -7.57
N ARG A 118 -9.59 7.14 -6.45
CA ARG A 118 -9.64 8.47 -5.82
C ARG A 118 -9.29 8.39 -4.35
N TYR A 119 -8.56 9.39 -3.89
CA TYR A 119 -8.39 9.66 -2.47
C TYR A 119 -9.63 10.37 -1.94
N LEU A 120 -10.17 9.89 -0.82
CA LEU A 120 -11.39 10.41 -0.19
C LEU A 120 -11.12 11.42 0.93
N GLY A 121 -9.85 11.61 1.33
CA GLY A 121 -9.48 12.45 2.47
C GLY A 121 -9.39 11.67 3.79
N GLY A 122 -8.93 12.35 4.85
CA GLY A 122 -8.84 11.80 6.23
C GLY A 122 -7.45 11.89 6.89
N PHE A 123 -6.82 13.07 6.87
CA PHE A 123 -5.74 13.32 7.84
C PHE A 123 -6.35 13.32 9.25
N CYS A 124 -5.99 12.33 10.06
CA CYS A 124 -6.18 12.45 11.51
C CYS A 124 -5.03 13.33 12.01
N ASN A 125 -5.21 14.64 11.97
CA ASN A 125 -4.38 15.55 12.77
C ASN A 125 -4.75 15.29 14.23
N LYS A 126 -3.95 14.48 14.93
CA LYS A 126 -4.01 14.38 16.40
C LYS A 126 -3.17 15.45 17.09
N GLU A 127 -2.87 16.55 16.40
CA GLU A 127 -2.15 17.69 16.99
C GLU A 127 -2.94 18.97 16.68
N ASN A 128 -3.04 19.83 17.70
CA ASN A 128 -3.79 21.10 17.79
C ASN A 128 -5.22 21.03 18.36
N LYS A 129 -5.35 20.43 19.55
CA LYS A 129 -6.34 20.83 20.57
C LYS A 129 -5.72 20.85 21.97
N LYS A 130 -4.66 21.62 22.13
CA LYS A 130 -4.25 22.22 23.41
C LYS A 130 -3.80 23.64 23.04
N ASP A 131 -4.07 24.60 23.92
CA ASP A 131 -3.81 26.04 23.75
C ASP A 131 -5.00 26.87 23.24
N GLU A 132 -6.18 26.62 23.80
CA GLU A 132 -7.12 27.70 24.13
C GLU A 132 -7.71 27.44 25.53
N LYS A 133 -7.02 27.93 26.55
CA LYS A 133 -7.58 28.30 27.86
C LYS A 133 -6.75 29.44 28.45
#